data_AF-A0A7L1ZCI3-F1
#
_entry.id   AF-A0A7L1ZCI3-F1
#
_cell.length_a   1.000
_cell.length_b   1.000
_cell.length_c   1.000
_cell.angle_alpha   90.00
_cell.angle_beta   90.00
_cell.angle_gamma   90.00
#
_symmetry.space_group_name_H-M   'P 1'
#
loop_
_entity.id
_entity.type
_entity.pdbx_description
1 polymer ?
#
loop_
_entity_poly.entity_id
_entity_poly.type
_entity_poly.pdbx_seq_one_letter_code
_entity_poly.pdbx_strand_id
1 'polypeptide(L)'
;QKNDENGNCSGEGIEFPTTNLYELESRVLTDHWSIPYKREESLGKCLIASTYLARLGLSDSDENCKRFMDRCMPEAFKKLLTSSAVHKWGTEIHEGIYNMLMLLVDLVAERVKQDPIPVGLLGVLTMAFNPDNEYHFKNRMKVCQRNWAEVFGEGNMHAVSPISTFQKEPHGWLVDLVNRFAELGGFSAIQSKLNSEDIELGAISALVQPFGVCAEYLNSSVVQPMLDPVIHKMIKYVQNVEEKDLKDKRLVSIPELLSGIKLLCMRFQPDLVTAVDDLRLDILLRMLKSPHFSAKMNSLKEV
;
A
#
# COMPACT_ATOMS: atom_id res chain seq x y z
N GLN A 1 27.88 -42.47 -11.82
CA GLN A 1 26.67 -42.33 -10.97
C GLN A 1 27.01 -41.49 -9.75
N LYS A 2 26.75 -40.19 -9.85
CA LYS A 2 26.50 -39.27 -8.73
C LYS A 2 25.62 -38.19 -9.36
N ASN A 3 24.37 -38.14 -8.91
CA ASN A 3 23.30 -37.32 -9.47
C ASN A 3 23.51 -35.87 -9.07
N ASP A 4 23.67 -35.01 -10.07
CA ASP A 4 23.40 -33.58 -9.97
C ASP A 4 21.89 -33.38 -10.13
N GLU A 5 21.17 -33.19 -9.02
CA GLU A 5 19.79 -32.68 -9.04
C GLU A 5 19.82 -31.15 -9.09
N ASN A 6 20.32 -30.61 -10.20
CA ASN A 6 20.00 -29.24 -10.60
C ASN A 6 18.64 -29.29 -11.31
N GLY A 7 17.59 -28.87 -10.60
CA GLY A 7 16.28 -28.58 -11.14
C GLY A 7 16.33 -27.41 -12.12
N ASN A 8 16.80 -27.71 -13.33
CA ASN A 8 16.77 -26.86 -14.49
C ASN A 8 15.34 -26.88 -15.05
N CYS A 9 14.45 -26.04 -14.52
CA CYS A 9 13.23 -25.68 -15.26
C CYS A 9 13.61 -24.62 -16.29
N SER A 10 13.97 -25.14 -17.46
CA SER A 10 14.04 -24.47 -18.75
C SER A 10 12.84 -23.53 -18.96
N GLY A 11 13.10 -22.37 -19.56
CA GLY A 11 12.10 -21.35 -19.94
C GLY A 11 11.08 -21.86 -20.94
N GLU A 12 10.08 -22.59 -20.44
CA GLU A 12 8.79 -22.79 -21.10
C GLU A 12 7.91 -21.56 -20.85
N GLY A 13 7.09 -21.20 -21.83
CA GLY A 13 6.33 -19.94 -21.90
C GLY A 13 5.76 -19.48 -20.56
N ILE A 14 6.14 -18.28 -20.16
CA ILE A 14 5.72 -17.67 -18.90
C ILE A 14 4.25 -17.31 -19.03
N GLU A 15 3.37 -18.18 -18.53
CA GLU A 15 1.94 -17.96 -18.56
C GLU A 15 1.42 -17.73 -17.14
N PHE A 16 0.52 -16.74 -17.00
CA PHE A 16 -0.18 -16.52 -15.75
C PHE A 16 -1.05 -17.75 -15.39
N PRO A 17 -1.12 -18.19 -14.12
CA PRO A 17 -1.82 -19.41 -13.71
C PRO A 17 -3.34 -19.25 -13.73
N THR A 18 -3.91 -19.24 -14.93
CA THR A 18 -5.31 -18.91 -15.21
C THR A 18 -6.30 -19.85 -14.50
N THR A 19 -5.99 -21.14 -14.38
CA THR A 19 -6.82 -22.09 -13.62
C THR A 19 -6.91 -21.72 -12.13
N ASN A 20 -5.79 -21.30 -11.54
CA ASN A 20 -5.77 -20.87 -10.14
C ASN A 20 -6.53 -19.55 -9.96
N LEU A 21 -6.48 -18.63 -10.93
CA LEU A 21 -7.29 -17.42 -10.90
C LEU A 21 -8.79 -17.74 -10.87
N TYR A 22 -9.28 -18.61 -11.75
CA TYR A 22 -10.69 -18.97 -11.78
C TYR A 22 -11.15 -19.66 -10.50
N GLU A 23 -10.33 -20.58 -9.96
CA GLU A 23 -10.61 -21.19 -8.66
C GLU A 23 -10.69 -20.13 -7.56
N LEU A 24 -9.73 -19.20 -7.52
CA LEU A 24 -9.69 -18.16 -6.51
C LEU A 24 -10.90 -17.22 -6.63
N GLU A 25 -11.25 -16.78 -7.84
CA GLU A 25 -12.44 -15.95 -8.10
C GLU A 25 -13.72 -16.64 -7.62
N SER A 26 -13.87 -17.95 -7.85
CA SER A 26 -15.04 -18.72 -7.42
C SER A 26 -15.22 -18.76 -5.90
N ARG A 27 -14.12 -18.63 -5.15
CA ARG A 27 -14.13 -18.67 -3.67
C ARG A 27 -14.08 -17.29 -3.03
N VAL A 28 -13.45 -16.30 -3.68
CA VAL A 28 -13.32 -14.93 -3.16
C VAL A 28 -14.59 -14.13 -3.43
N LEU A 29 -15.21 -14.25 -4.62
CA LEU A 29 -16.30 -13.36 -5.06
C LEU A 29 -17.69 -13.84 -4.64
N THR A 30 -17.77 -14.59 -3.54
CA THR A 30 -19.02 -15.11 -2.94
C THR A 30 -19.18 -14.62 -1.50
N ASP A 31 -20.39 -14.74 -0.96
CA ASP A 31 -20.72 -14.40 0.43
C ASP A 31 -20.07 -15.37 1.43
N HIS A 32 -20.09 -16.66 1.12
CA HIS A 32 -19.44 -17.71 1.90
C HIS A 32 -18.04 -18.00 1.35
N TRP A 33 -17.15 -17.04 1.53
CA TRP A 33 -15.82 -17.09 0.95
C TRP A 33 -14.87 -18.01 1.70
N SER A 34 -13.86 -18.51 0.99
CA SER A 34 -12.74 -19.27 1.53
C SER A 34 -11.48 -18.96 0.72
N ILE A 35 -10.50 -18.29 1.34
CA ILE A 35 -9.33 -17.79 0.64
C ILE A 35 -8.15 -18.72 0.94
N PRO A 36 -7.61 -19.44 -0.06
CA PRO A 36 -6.39 -20.21 0.11
C PRO A 36 -5.24 -19.28 0.47
N TYR A 37 -4.48 -19.61 1.50
CA TYR A 37 -3.47 -18.73 2.11
C TYR A 37 -2.06 -19.34 2.10
N LYS A 38 -1.87 -20.53 1.50
CA LYS A 38 -0.55 -21.14 1.34
C LYS A 38 0.08 -20.73 0.02
N ARG A 39 1.40 -20.77 -0.02
CA ARG A 39 2.21 -20.30 -1.17
C ARG A 39 1.96 -21.12 -2.44
N GLU A 40 1.73 -22.41 -2.26
CA GLU A 40 1.45 -23.41 -3.29
C GLU A 40 -0.03 -23.44 -3.73
N GLU A 41 -0.89 -22.68 -3.06
CA GLU A 41 -2.31 -22.55 -3.39
C GLU A 41 -2.58 -21.32 -4.27
N SER A 42 -3.84 -21.14 -4.64
CA SER A 42 -4.23 -20.26 -5.75
C SER A 42 -3.88 -18.79 -5.55
N LEU A 43 -4.02 -18.23 -4.34
CA LEU A 43 -3.60 -16.85 -4.06
C LEU A 43 -2.07 -16.71 -4.17
N GLY A 44 -1.31 -17.61 -3.55
CA GLY A 44 0.15 -17.59 -3.57
C GLY A 44 0.71 -17.74 -4.99
N LYS A 45 0.18 -18.69 -5.77
CA LYS A 45 0.57 -18.89 -7.18
C LYS A 45 0.30 -17.67 -8.04
N CYS A 46 -0.88 -17.04 -7.91
CA CYS A 46 -1.21 -15.84 -8.66
C CYS A 46 -0.29 -14.66 -8.28
N LEU A 47 -0.01 -14.45 -6.98
CA LEU A 47 0.92 -13.40 -6.53
C LEU A 47 2.33 -13.59 -7.07
N ILE A 48 2.86 -14.82 -7.02
CA ILE A 48 4.20 -15.14 -7.52
C ILE A 48 4.28 -14.90 -9.03
N ALA A 49 3.30 -15.40 -9.78
CA ALA A 49 3.26 -15.22 -11.23
C ALA A 49 3.12 -13.75 -11.63
N SER A 50 2.24 -12.99 -10.97
CA SER A 50 2.12 -11.54 -11.18
C SER A 50 3.44 -10.82 -10.88
N THR A 51 4.13 -11.18 -9.80
CA THR A 51 5.43 -10.56 -9.45
C THR A 51 6.45 -10.79 -10.56
N TYR A 52 6.48 -12.01 -11.09
CA TYR A 52 7.38 -12.36 -12.18
C TYR A 52 7.04 -11.62 -13.48
N LEU A 53 5.76 -11.57 -13.88
CA LEU A 53 5.30 -10.78 -15.02
C LEU A 53 5.59 -9.29 -14.84
N ALA A 54 5.42 -8.76 -13.63
CA ALA A 54 5.77 -7.38 -13.31
C ALA A 54 7.26 -7.15 -13.54
N ARG A 55 8.17 -8.02 -13.06
CA ARG A 55 9.61 -7.88 -13.32
C ARG A 55 9.97 -7.83 -14.81
N LEU A 56 9.18 -8.50 -15.65
CA LEU A 56 9.38 -8.52 -17.10
C LEU A 56 8.69 -7.36 -17.84
N GLY A 57 7.92 -6.51 -17.15
CA GLY A 57 7.13 -5.46 -17.78
C GLY A 57 5.89 -5.96 -18.52
N LEU A 58 5.42 -7.18 -18.21
CA LEU A 58 4.35 -7.86 -18.93
C LEU A 58 3.03 -7.93 -18.16
N SER A 59 3.00 -7.50 -16.89
CA SER A 59 1.83 -7.64 -16.01
C SER A 59 0.57 -6.96 -16.51
N ASP A 60 0.72 -5.84 -17.22
CA ASP A 60 -0.40 -5.05 -17.74
C ASP A 60 -0.85 -5.53 -19.14
N SER A 61 0.02 -6.26 -19.84
CA SER A 61 -0.27 -6.87 -21.15
C SER A 61 -0.96 -8.23 -21.02
N ASP A 62 -0.77 -8.93 -19.90
CA ASP A 62 -1.48 -10.17 -19.60
C ASP A 62 -2.86 -9.87 -18.97
N GLU A 63 -3.93 -10.21 -19.69
CA GLU A 63 -5.30 -9.90 -19.27
C GLU A 63 -5.69 -10.59 -17.95
N ASN A 64 -5.19 -11.80 -17.70
CA ASN A 64 -5.52 -12.55 -16.48
C ASN A 64 -4.75 -11.99 -15.28
N CYS A 65 -3.48 -11.64 -15.46
CA CYS A 65 -2.68 -10.96 -14.45
C CYS A 65 -3.31 -9.61 -14.07
N LYS A 66 -3.72 -8.82 -15.07
CA LYS A 66 -4.43 -7.56 -14.84
C LYS A 66 -5.76 -7.78 -14.11
N ARG A 67 -6.57 -8.74 -14.55
CA ARG A 67 -7.85 -9.09 -13.88
C ARG A 67 -7.64 -9.50 -12.42
N PHE A 68 -6.58 -10.26 -12.15
CA PHE A 68 -6.21 -10.63 -10.80
C PHE A 68 -5.85 -9.42 -9.95
N MET A 69 -4.96 -8.54 -10.43
CA MET A 69 -4.52 -7.33 -9.71
C MET A 69 -5.64 -6.30 -9.50
N ASP A 70 -6.52 -6.13 -10.49
CA ASP A 70 -7.54 -5.08 -10.47
C ASP A 70 -8.83 -5.50 -9.73
N ARG A 71 -9.08 -6.81 -9.59
CA ARG A 71 -10.37 -7.31 -9.08
C ARG A 71 -10.23 -8.37 -7.99
N CYS A 72 -9.60 -9.49 -8.30
CA CYS A 72 -9.63 -10.66 -7.40
C CYS A 72 -8.76 -10.45 -6.16
N MET A 73 -7.52 -9.97 -6.33
CA MET A 73 -6.58 -9.72 -5.24
C MET A 73 -7.06 -8.65 -4.25
N PRO A 74 -7.54 -7.46 -4.69
CA PRO A 74 -8.05 -6.46 -3.77
C PRO A 74 -9.16 -6.99 -2.86
N GLU A 75 -10.11 -7.75 -3.42
CA GLU A 75 -11.21 -8.34 -2.65
C GLU A 75 -10.73 -9.43 -1.70
N ALA A 76 -9.76 -10.24 -2.12
CA ALA A 76 -9.15 -11.26 -1.27
C ALA A 76 -8.48 -10.63 -0.05
N PHE A 77 -7.60 -9.63 -0.24
CA PHE A 77 -6.93 -8.96 0.88
C PHE A 77 -7.89 -8.15 1.74
N LYS A 78 -8.93 -7.54 1.18
CA LYS A 78 -9.98 -6.89 1.97
C LYS A 78 -10.61 -7.87 2.95
N LYS A 79 -11.04 -9.05 2.48
CA LYS A 79 -11.61 -10.10 3.33
C LYS A 79 -10.62 -10.63 4.36
N LEU A 80 -9.36 -10.84 3.97
CA LEU A 80 -8.30 -11.34 4.86
C LEU A 80 -7.91 -10.35 5.96
N LEU A 81 -8.01 -9.04 5.70
CA LEU A 81 -7.46 -8.01 6.59
C LEU A 81 -8.50 -7.25 7.41
N THR A 82 -9.74 -7.15 6.92
CA THR A 82 -10.77 -6.29 7.54
C THR A 82 -12.01 -7.05 7.98
N SER A 83 -12.12 -8.36 7.72
CA SER A 83 -13.29 -9.13 8.15
C SER A 83 -13.21 -9.46 9.64
N SER A 84 -14.37 -9.46 10.32
CA SER A 84 -14.46 -9.97 11.69
C SER A 84 -14.12 -11.46 11.83
N ALA A 85 -14.08 -12.21 10.71
CA ALA A 85 -13.61 -13.59 10.66
C ALA A 85 -12.16 -13.74 11.16
N VAL A 86 -11.34 -12.70 11.01
CA VAL A 86 -9.93 -12.64 11.44
C VAL A 86 -9.77 -13.10 12.89
N HIS A 87 -10.69 -12.70 13.78
CA HIS A 87 -10.60 -13.02 15.20
C HIS A 87 -10.84 -14.49 15.54
N LYS A 88 -11.40 -15.27 14.61
CA LYS A 88 -11.75 -16.67 14.79
C LYS A 88 -10.67 -17.63 14.26
N TRP A 89 -9.68 -17.10 13.55
CA TRP A 89 -8.66 -17.93 12.91
C TRP A 89 -7.56 -18.39 13.87
N GLY A 90 -7.02 -19.56 13.59
CA GLY A 90 -5.87 -20.11 14.29
C GLY A 90 -4.55 -19.45 13.85
N THR A 91 -3.50 -19.67 14.63
CA THR A 91 -2.18 -19.06 14.36
C THR A 91 -1.61 -19.46 12.99
N GLU A 92 -1.80 -20.71 12.54
CA GLU A 92 -1.36 -21.18 11.21
C GLU A 92 -1.94 -20.32 10.08
N ILE A 93 -3.22 -19.96 10.16
CA ILE A 93 -3.89 -19.13 9.15
C ILE A 93 -3.30 -17.73 9.18
N HIS A 94 -3.07 -17.15 10.37
CA HIS A 94 -2.46 -15.84 10.48
C HIS A 94 -1.05 -15.79 9.88
N GLU A 95 -0.23 -16.80 10.13
CA GLU A 95 1.11 -16.93 9.54
C GLU A 95 1.04 -17.14 8.02
N GLY A 96 0.06 -17.89 7.54
CA GLY A 96 -0.26 -18.02 6.12
C GLY A 96 -0.57 -16.67 5.47
N ILE A 97 -1.46 -15.88 6.07
CA ILE A 97 -1.81 -14.54 5.59
C ILE A 97 -0.59 -13.61 5.62
N TYR A 98 0.25 -13.69 6.65
CA TYR A 98 1.51 -12.92 6.71
C TYR A 98 2.40 -13.25 5.50
N ASN A 99 2.54 -14.53 5.15
CA ASN A 99 3.28 -14.93 3.95
C ASN A 99 2.65 -14.40 2.65
N MET A 100 1.31 -14.35 2.56
CA MET A 100 0.63 -13.77 1.41
C MET A 100 0.85 -12.26 1.32
N LEU A 101 0.89 -11.55 2.46
CA LEU A 101 1.23 -10.13 2.52
C LEU A 101 2.67 -9.87 2.06
N MET A 102 3.62 -10.75 2.42
CA MET A 102 5.00 -10.64 1.91
C MET A 102 5.04 -10.77 0.37
N LEU A 103 4.28 -11.71 -0.21
CA LEU A 103 4.17 -11.85 -1.67
C LEU A 103 3.47 -10.65 -2.33
N LEU A 104 2.46 -10.07 -1.68
CA LEU A 104 1.83 -8.82 -2.13
C LEU A 104 2.84 -7.68 -2.17
N VAL A 105 3.63 -7.50 -1.10
CA VAL A 105 4.68 -6.47 -1.04
C VAL A 105 5.71 -6.67 -2.15
N ASP A 106 6.13 -7.90 -2.41
CA ASP A 106 7.03 -8.23 -3.51
C ASP A 106 6.45 -7.76 -4.86
N LEU A 107 5.19 -8.08 -5.15
CA LEU A 107 4.51 -7.63 -6.36
C LEU A 107 4.43 -6.10 -6.46
N VAL A 108 3.99 -5.42 -5.39
CA VAL A 108 3.81 -3.96 -5.42
C VAL A 108 5.16 -3.26 -5.62
N ALA A 109 6.22 -3.74 -4.97
CA ALA A 109 7.56 -3.19 -5.12
C ALA A 109 8.08 -3.29 -6.56
N GLU A 110 7.76 -4.37 -7.29
CA GLU A 110 8.15 -4.48 -8.70
C GLU A 110 7.26 -3.64 -9.61
N ARG A 111 5.94 -3.65 -9.39
CA ARG A 111 5.01 -2.92 -10.26
C ARG A 111 5.15 -1.41 -10.09
N VAL A 112 5.46 -0.89 -8.90
CA VAL A 112 5.65 0.55 -8.67
C VAL A 112 6.89 1.11 -9.37
N LYS A 113 7.82 0.28 -9.86
CA LYS A 113 8.98 0.75 -10.65
C LYS A 113 8.60 1.13 -12.09
N GLN A 114 7.40 0.77 -12.53
CA GLN A 114 6.95 0.90 -13.93
C GLN A 114 5.85 1.94 -14.09
N ASP A 115 5.64 2.37 -15.33
CA ASP A 115 4.52 3.21 -15.72
C ASP A 115 3.44 2.40 -16.45
N PRO A 116 2.15 2.77 -16.31
CA PRO A 116 1.63 3.85 -15.46
C PRO A 116 1.74 3.50 -13.96
N ILE A 117 1.57 4.49 -13.09
CA ILE A 117 1.56 4.32 -11.63
C ILE A 117 0.39 3.38 -11.24
N PRO A 118 0.65 2.28 -10.51
CA PRO A 118 -0.37 1.27 -10.23
C PRO A 118 -1.27 1.68 -9.06
N VAL A 119 -2.13 2.69 -9.26
CA VAL A 119 -2.98 3.30 -8.22
C VAL A 119 -3.83 2.27 -7.46
N GLY A 120 -4.46 1.32 -8.16
CA GLY A 120 -5.27 0.27 -7.51
C GLY A 120 -4.45 -0.61 -6.58
N LEU A 121 -3.25 -1.00 -7.01
CA LEU A 121 -2.33 -1.84 -6.23
C LEU A 121 -1.76 -1.09 -5.01
N LEU A 122 -1.48 0.21 -5.15
CA LEU A 122 -1.11 1.08 -4.02
C LEU A 122 -2.24 1.20 -2.98
N GLY A 123 -3.50 1.11 -3.40
CA GLY A 123 -4.65 1.00 -2.49
C GLY A 123 -4.61 -0.30 -1.67
N VAL A 124 -4.26 -1.43 -2.28
CA VAL A 124 -4.07 -2.71 -1.56
C VAL A 124 -2.86 -2.64 -0.62
N LEU A 125 -1.76 -1.99 -1.04
CA LEU A 125 -0.60 -1.76 -0.18
C LEU A 125 -0.96 -0.89 1.04
N THR A 126 -1.76 0.16 0.84
CA THR A 126 -2.28 0.99 1.94
C THR A 126 -3.04 0.13 2.94
N MET A 127 -3.93 -0.74 2.48
CA MET A 127 -4.66 -1.65 3.37
C MET A 127 -3.73 -2.64 4.09
N ALA A 128 -2.71 -3.16 3.39
CA ALA A 128 -1.70 -4.05 3.96
C ALA A 128 -0.80 -3.35 5.00
N PHE A 129 -0.61 -2.03 4.89
CA PHE A 129 0.22 -1.24 5.80
C PHE A 129 -0.58 -0.59 6.94
N ASN A 130 -1.92 -0.62 6.90
CA ASN A 130 -2.74 0.04 7.90
C ASN A 130 -2.77 -0.74 9.23
N PRO A 131 -2.13 -0.26 10.31
CA PRO A 131 -2.09 -0.96 11.60
C PRO A 131 -3.47 -1.13 12.25
N ASP A 132 -4.45 -0.31 11.86
CA ASP A 132 -5.78 -0.30 12.47
C ASP A 132 -6.73 -1.36 11.88
N ASN A 133 -6.31 -2.09 10.85
CA ASN A 133 -7.13 -3.17 10.31
C ASN A 133 -7.22 -4.36 11.29
N GLU A 134 -8.27 -5.19 11.14
CA GLU A 134 -8.55 -6.30 12.05
C GLU A 134 -7.38 -7.28 12.18
N TYR A 135 -6.66 -7.53 11.09
CA TYR A 135 -5.53 -8.45 11.06
C TYR A 135 -4.33 -7.94 11.85
N HIS A 136 -3.92 -6.69 11.64
CA HIS A 136 -2.83 -6.07 12.37
C HIS A 136 -3.21 -5.86 13.83
N PHE A 137 -4.43 -5.42 14.11
CA PHE A 137 -4.93 -5.35 15.49
C PHE A 137 -4.87 -6.72 16.18
N LYS A 138 -5.28 -7.81 15.52
CA LYS A 138 -5.20 -9.16 16.10
C LYS A 138 -3.75 -9.59 16.37
N ASN A 139 -2.80 -9.12 15.56
CA ASN A 139 -1.39 -9.53 15.58
C ASN A 139 -0.43 -8.46 16.12
N ARG A 140 -0.94 -7.39 16.74
CA ARG A 140 -0.17 -6.22 17.20
C ARG A 140 0.97 -6.52 18.19
N MET A 141 0.89 -7.67 18.87
CA MET A 141 1.93 -8.16 19.80
C MET A 141 3.01 -9.01 19.12
N LYS A 142 2.90 -9.31 17.83
CA LYS A 142 3.93 -10.03 17.08
C LYS A 142 5.19 -9.17 16.97
N VAL A 143 6.35 -9.82 17.07
CA VAL A 143 7.67 -9.21 16.86
C VAL A 143 8.13 -9.45 15.41
N CYS A 144 9.11 -8.68 14.96
CA CYS A 144 9.71 -8.86 13.64
C CYS A 144 10.27 -10.28 13.52
N GLN A 145 10.05 -10.92 12.37
CA GLN A 145 10.60 -12.24 12.09
C GLN A 145 12.03 -12.16 11.54
N ARG A 146 12.42 -11.01 10.99
CA ARG A 146 13.75 -10.78 10.43
C ARG A 146 14.49 -9.68 11.19
N ASN A 147 15.80 -9.89 11.35
CA ASN A 147 16.68 -8.84 11.85
C ASN A 147 17.02 -7.85 10.71
N TRP A 148 16.27 -6.76 10.61
CA TRP A 148 16.45 -5.76 9.54
C TRP A 148 17.72 -4.90 9.72
N ALA A 149 18.31 -4.86 10.92
CA ALA A 149 19.60 -4.20 11.12
C ALA A 149 20.74 -4.88 10.36
N GLU A 150 20.66 -6.20 10.11
CA GLU A 150 21.64 -6.91 9.28
C GLU A 150 21.51 -6.58 7.78
N VAL A 151 20.35 -6.07 7.36
CA VAL A 151 20.06 -5.73 5.95
C VAL A 151 20.45 -4.28 5.65
N PHE A 152 20.04 -3.35 6.51
CA PHE A 152 20.22 -1.91 6.28
C PHE A 152 21.35 -1.28 7.12
N GLY A 153 21.83 -1.98 8.14
CA GLY A 153 22.64 -1.40 9.21
C GLY A 153 21.79 -0.85 10.36
N GLU A 154 22.41 -0.72 11.54
CA GLU A 154 21.75 -0.14 12.71
C GLU A 154 21.26 1.29 12.44
N GLY A 155 20.03 1.60 12.83
CA GLY A 155 19.42 2.92 12.66
C GLY A 155 18.94 3.25 11.24
N ASN A 156 19.24 2.42 10.23
CA ASN A 156 18.93 2.67 8.82
C ASN A 156 17.69 1.93 8.30
N MET A 157 16.98 1.20 9.16
CA MET A 157 15.72 0.56 8.82
C MET A 157 14.66 1.63 8.49
N HIS A 158 13.78 1.34 7.52
CA HIS A 158 12.74 2.30 7.09
C HIS A 158 11.54 2.30 8.03
N ALA A 159 11.26 1.15 8.65
CA ALA A 159 10.31 1.03 9.75
C ALA A 159 10.96 0.42 10.98
N VAL A 160 10.53 0.86 12.14
CA VAL A 160 11.01 0.42 13.45
C VAL A 160 9.82 0.28 14.40
N SER A 161 9.79 -0.81 15.16
CA SER A 161 8.84 -0.92 16.28
C SER A 161 9.12 0.18 17.30
N PRO A 162 8.10 0.77 17.93
CA PRO A 162 8.30 1.75 18.98
C PRO A 162 9.14 1.16 20.13
N ILE A 163 10.11 1.94 20.64
CA ILE A 163 10.95 1.51 21.76
C ILE A 163 10.05 1.28 22.97
N SER A 164 10.20 0.11 23.61
CA SER A 164 9.32 -0.43 24.66
C SER A 164 9.46 0.30 26.01
N THR A 165 9.39 1.63 26.03
CA THR A 165 9.44 2.39 27.29
C THR A 165 8.10 2.39 28.02
N PHE A 166 6.97 2.18 27.32
CA PHE A 166 5.62 2.27 27.92
C PHE A 166 4.55 1.40 27.23
N GLN A 167 4.79 0.09 27.06
CA GLN A 167 3.76 -0.84 26.54
C GLN A 167 3.19 -0.49 25.14
N LYS A 168 3.99 0.12 24.26
CA LYS A 168 3.57 0.27 22.86
C LYS A 168 3.61 -1.08 22.14
N GLU A 169 2.58 -1.34 21.36
CA GLU A 169 2.39 -2.58 20.62
C GLU A 169 3.43 -2.67 19.49
N PRO A 170 4.26 -3.72 19.43
CA PRO A 170 5.43 -3.75 18.54
C PRO A 170 5.08 -3.77 17.06
N HIS A 171 3.93 -4.36 16.67
CA HIS A 171 3.50 -4.51 15.28
C HIS A 171 4.60 -5.05 14.35
N GLY A 172 5.38 -6.01 14.83
CA GLY A 172 6.58 -6.46 14.14
C GLY A 172 6.33 -7.03 12.75
N TRP A 173 5.17 -7.67 12.53
CA TRP A 173 4.78 -8.12 11.19
C TRP A 173 4.53 -6.97 10.23
N LEU A 174 3.92 -5.87 10.67
CA LEU A 174 3.79 -4.67 9.85
C LEU A 174 5.16 -4.06 9.55
N VAL A 175 6.03 -3.98 10.55
CA VAL A 175 7.41 -3.49 10.39
C VAL A 175 8.19 -4.34 9.37
N ASP A 176 8.02 -5.67 9.38
CA ASP A 176 8.59 -6.56 8.36
C ASP A 176 8.09 -6.23 6.96
N LEU A 177 6.78 -6.01 6.77
CA LEU A 177 6.20 -5.68 5.47
C LEU A 177 6.77 -4.37 4.90
N VAL A 178 6.87 -3.34 5.74
CA VAL A 178 7.41 -2.03 5.32
C VAL A 178 8.90 -2.13 4.99
N ASN A 179 9.69 -2.82 5.81
CA ASN A 179 11.11 -2.99 5.55
C ASN A 179 11.39 -3.92 4.35
N ARG A 180 10.51 -4.91 4.09
CA ARG A 180 10.57 -5.72 2.86
C ARG A 180 10.33 -4.87 1.62
N PHE A 181 9.36 -3.96 1.67
CA PHE A 181 9.11 -3.02 0.58
C PHE A 181 10.34 -2.12 0.33
N ALA A 182 11.01 -1.68 1.39
CA ALA A 182 12.26 -0.92 1.30
C ALA A 182 13.41 -1.74 0.69
N GLU A 183 13.59 -2.99 1.12
CA GLU A 183 14.64 -3.88 0.62
C GLU A 183 14.54 -4.07 -0.90
N LEU A 184 13.32 -4.11 -1.43
CA LEU A 184 13.05 -4.27 -2.86
C LEU A 184 13.12 -2.95 -3.66
N GLY A 185 13.51 -1.84 -3.02
CA GLY A 185 13.64 -0.52 -3.64
C GLY A 185 12.30 0.21 -3.83
N GLY A 186 11.24 -0.21 -3.13
CA GLY A 186 9.91 0.40 -3.24
C GLY A 186 9.89 1.87 -2.81
N PHE A 187 10.59 2.22 -1.73
CA PHE A 187 10.72 3.62 -1.28
C PHE A 187 11.41 4.49 -2.33
N SER A 188 12.54 4.04 -2.88
CA SER A 188 13.27 4.77 -3.92
C SER A 188 12.44 4.94 -5.21
N ALA A 189 11.68 3.91 -5.60
CA ALA A 189 10.79 3.99 -6.75
C ALA A 189 9.67 5.01 -6.55
N ILE A 190 9.05 5.05 -5.35
CA ILE A 190 8.04 6.05 -5.01
C ILE A 190 8.66 7.45 -4.98
N GLN A 191 9.81 7.64 -4.35
CA GLN A 191 10.52 8.93 -4.33
C GLN A 191 10.81 9.44 -5.75
N SER A 192 11.30 8.58 -6.63
CA SER A 192 11.57 8.93 -8.02
C SER A 192 10.31 9.43 -8.73
N LYS A 193 9.15 8.81 -8.49
CA LYS A 193 7.87 9.23 -9.09
C LYS A 193 7.37 10.55 -8.49
N LEU A 194 7.48 10.74 -7.18
CA LEU A 194 7.06 11.96 -6.50
C LEU A 194 7.89 13.19 -6.90
N ASN A 195 9.15 12.97 -7.29
CA ASN A 195 10.03 14.01 -7.81
C ASN A 195 9.78 14.37 -9.29
N SER A 196 8.92 13.63 -9.99
CA SER A 196 8.53 13.96 -11.37
C SER A 196 7.70 15.25 -11.41
N GLU A 197 7.95 16.11 -12.40
CA GLU A 197 7.24 17.39 -12.55
C GLU A 197 5.80 17.20 -13.05
N ASP A 198 5.55 16.18 -13.87
CA ASP A 198 4.27 15.93 -14.56
C ASP A 198 3.36 14.92 -13.83
N ILE A 199 3.63 14.63 -12.56
CA ILE A 199 2.83 13.65 -11.81
C ILE A 199 1.44 14.21 -11.47
N GLU A 200 0.41 13.42 -11.78
CA GLU A 200 -0.98 13.77 -11.49
C GLU A 200 -1.28 13.73 -9.99
N LEU A 201 -2.16 14.62 -9.51
CA LEU A 201 -2.50 14.74 -8.09
C LEU A 201 -3.05 13.45 -7.48
N GLY A 202 -3.87 12.70 -8.23
CA GLY A 202 -4.38 11.40 -7.80
C GLY A 202 -3.28 10.36 -7.63
N ALA A 203 -2.25 10.40 -8.48
CA ALA A 203 -1.09 9.52 -8.35
C ALA A 203 -0.22 9.90 -7.14
N ILE A 204 -0.03 11.20 -6.87
CA ILE A 204 0.63 11.65 -5.64
C ILE A 204 -0.12 11.13 -4.41
N SER A 205 -1.45 11.28 -4.37
CA SER A 205 -2.29 10.76 -3.28
C SER A 205 -2.02 9.26 -3.08
N ALA A 206 -2.15 8.47 -4.13
CA ALA A 206 -1.97 7.02 -4.07
C ALA A 206 -0.56 6.59 -3.60
N LEU A 207 0.49 7.32 -3.98
CA LEU A 207 1.87 7.05 -3.55
C LEU A 207 2.11 7.40 -2.08
N VAL A 208 1.40 8.39 -1.56
CA VAL A 208 1.53 8.87 -0.17
C VAL A 208 0.74 8.01 0.81
N GLN A 209 -0.44 7.50 0.42
CA GLN A 209 -1.34 6.78 1.34
C GLN A 209 -0.69 5.63 2.12
N PRO A 210 0.09 4.71 1.50
CA PRO A 210 0.69 3.60 2.24
C PRO A 210 1.61 4.05 3.37
N PHE A 211 2.32 5.17 3.19
CA PHE A 211 3.20 5.73 4.21
C PHE A 211 2.43 6.51 5.27
N GLY A 212 1.34 7.19 4.90
CA GLY A 212 0.48 7.88 5.85
C GLY A 212 -0.09 6.92 6.89
N VAL A 213 -0.72 5.82 6.45
CA VAL A 213 -1.39 4.89 7.38
C VAL A 213 -0.43 4.17 8.33
N CYS A 214 0.83 3.95 7.95
CA CYS A 214 1.83 3.31 8.82
C CYS A 214 2.82 4.30 9.46
N ALA A 215 2.54 5.60 9.40
CA ALA A 215 3.50 6.65 9.75
C ALA A 215 4.10 6.50 11.16
N GLU A 216 3.33 6.03 12.14
CA GLU A 216 3.83 5.80 13.51
C GLU A 216 5.05 4.86 13.57
N TYR A 217 5.13 3.90 12.65
CA TYR A 217 6.19 2.89 12.59
C TYR A 217 7.36 3.31 11.69
N LEU A 218 7.23 4.39 10.93
CA LEU A 218 8.30 4.85 10.04
C LEU A 218 9.45 5.47 10.85
N ASN A 219 10.67 5.16 10.44
CA ASN A 219 11.88 5.75 10.98
C ASN A 219 12.06 7.16 10.42
N SER A 220 11.86 8.19 11.27
CA SER A 220 11.95 9.58 10.86
C SER A 220 13.30 9.94 10.26
N SER A 221 14.41 9.40 10.77
CA SER A 221 15.74 9.75 10.27
C SER A 221 15.99 9.30 8.83
N VAL A 222 15.28 8.26 8.39
CA VAL A 222 15.45 7.66 7.05
C VAL A 222 14.36 8.15 6.09
N VAL A 223 13.11 8.17 6.54
CA VAL A 223 11.95 8.36 5.67
C VAL A 223 11.51 9.83 5.58
N GLN A 224 11.69 10.62 6.64
CA GLN A 224 11.27 12.02 6.65
C GLN A 224 11.94 12.86 5.55
N PRO A 225 13.27 12.77 5.30
CA PRO A 225 13.92 13.59 4.25
C PRO A 225 13.35 13.32 2.84
N MET A 226 12.84 12.11 2.61
CA MET A 226 12.19 11.74 1.35
C MET A 226 10.82 12.40 1.18
N LEU A 227 10.05 12.52 2.26
CA LEU A 227 8.64 12.94 2.23
C LEU A 227 8.43 14.42 2.52
N ASP A 228 9.32 15.06 3.28
CA ASP A 228 9.22 16.48 3.63
C ASP A 228 9.03 17.40 2.41
N PRO A 229 9.78 17.27 1.30
CA PRO A 229 9.55 18.09 0.12
C PRO A 229 8.15 17.93 -0.45
N VAL A 230 7.61 16.71 -0.42
CA VAL A 230 6.27 16.39 -0.93
C VAL A 230 5.20 16.98 -0.02
N ILE A 231 5.35 16.87 1.30
CA ILE A 231 4.45 17.47 2.30
C ILE A 231 4.32 18.97 2.06
N HIS A 232 5.44 19.69 2.02
CA HIS A 232 5.45 21.14 1.83
C HIS A 232 4.92 21.55 0.46
N LYS A 233 5.31 20.83 -0.61
CA LYS A 233 4.84 21.09 -1.98
C LYS A 233 3.32 20.94 -2.07
N MET A 234 2.75 19.89 -1.46
CA MET A 234 1.31 19.63 -1.52
C MET A 234 0.49 20.59 -0.65
N ILE A 235 0.95 20.94 0.54
CA ILE A 235 0.33 21.98 1.37
C ILE A 235 0.27 23.31 0.59
N LYS A 236 1.40 23.72 0.01
CA LYS A 236 1.48 24.94 -0.79
C LYS A 236 0.62 24.86 -2.04
N TYR A 237 0.55 23.70 -2.71
CA TYR A 237 -0.32 23.51 -3.86
C TYR A 237 -1.78 23.75 -3.49
N VAL A 238 -2.27 23.12 -2.42
CA VAL A 238 -3.67 23.26 -1.99
C VAL A 238 -3.99 24.68 -1.52
N GLN A 239 -3.06 25.34 -0.80
CA GLN A 239 -3.18 26.75 -0.41
C GLN A 239 -3.42 27.70 -1.59
N ASN A 240 -2.85 27.39 -2.75
CA ASN A 240 -2.94 28.23 -3.95
C ASN A 240 -4.08 27.83 -4.90
N VAL A 241 -4.94 26.87 -4.53
CA VAL A 241 -6.12 26.52 -5.33
C VAL A 241 -7.10 27.70 -5.30
N GLU A 242 -7.45 28.24 -6.47
CA GLU A 242 -8.38 29.35 -6.61
C GLU A 242 -9.82 28.88 -6.93
N GLU A 243 -10.82 29.76 -6.80
CA GLU A 243 -12.22 29.39 -7.09
C GLU A 243 -12.43 28.88 -8.52
N LYS A 244 -11.68 29.44 -9.48
CA LYS A 244 -11.73 29.04 -10.89
C LYS A 244 -11.28 27.59 -11.13
N ASP A 245 -10.47 27.06 -10.22
CA ASP A 245 -9.89 25.72 -10.30
C ASP A 245 -10.84 24.66 -9.75
N LEU A 246 -11.80 25.05 -8.88
CA LEU A 246 -12.72 24.12 -8.19
C LEU A 246 -13.56 23.23 -9.11
N LYS A 247 -13.69 23.59 -10.40
CA LYS A 247 -14.35 22.77 -11.43
C LYS A 247 -13.50 21.62 -11.95
N ASP A 248 -12.19 21.64 -11.69
CA ASP A 248 -11.23 20.67 -12.17
C ASP A 248 -11.42 19.32 -11.47
N LYS A 249 -11.54 18.26 -12.27
CA LYS A 249 -11.71 16.89 -11.78
C LYS A 249 -10.50 16.41 -10.97
N ARG A 250 -9.31 16.98 -11.19
CA ARG A 250 -8.09 16.62 -10.45
C ARG A 250 -8.20 16.91 -8.95
N LEU A 251 -9.00 17.92 -8.56
CA LEU A 251 -9.16 18.31 -7.16
C LEU A 251 -9.96 17.31 -6.32
N VAL A 252 -10.59 16.31 -6.95
CA VAL A 252 -11.29 15.22 -6.25
C VAL A 252 -10.35 14.45 -5.32
N SER A 253 -9.06 14.40 -5.64
CA SER A 253 -8.06 13.70 -4.83
C SER A 253 -7.51 14.53 -3.66
N ILE A 254 -7.85 15.82 -3.54
CA ILE A 254 -7.32 16.68 -2.45
C ILE A 254 -7.69 16.15 -1.05
N PRO A 255 -8.95 15.79 -0.75
CA PRO A 255 -9.30 15.35 0.60
C PRO A 255 -8.55 14.09 1.04
N GLU A 256 -8.43 13.11 0.13
CA GLU A 256 -7.67 11.90 0.35
C GLU A 256 -6.17 12.20 0.51
N LEU A 257 -5.60 13.02 -0.37
CA LEU A 257 -4.21 13.46 -0.29
C LEU A 257 -3.92 14.13 1.07
N LEU A 258 -4.75 15.10 1.49
CA LEU A 258 -4.58 15.80 2.75
C LEU A 258 -4.73 14.85 3.96
N SER A 259 -5.55 13.80 3.84
CA SER A 259 -5.63 12.76 4.88
C SER A 259 -4.29 12.02 5.04
N GLY A 260 -3.67 11.62 3.93
CA GLY A 260 -2.34 11.00 3.93
C GLY A 260 -1.26 11.95 4.44
N ILE A 261 -1.25 13.20 3.97
CA ILE A 261 -0.31 14.24 4.43
C ILE A 261 -0.47 14.52 5.92
N LYS A 262 -1.71 14.58 6.45
CA LYS A 262 -1.96 14.78 7.89
C LYS A 262 -1.30 13.67 8.73
N LEU A 263 -1.48 12.41 8.34
CA LEU A 263 -0.89 11.28 9.08
C LEU A 263 0.64 11.34 9.08
N LEU A 264 1.24 11.73 7.94
CA LEU A 264 2.68 11.98 7.86
C LEU A 264 3.11 13.16 8.76
N CYS A 265 2.37 14.27 8.76
CA CYS A 265 2.64 15.41 9.63
C CYS A 265 2.57 15.03 11.11
N MET A 266 1.60 14.22 11.54
CA MET A 266 1.51 13.74 12.92
C MET A 266 2.80 13.03 13.38
N ARG A 267 3.52 12.39 12.46
CA ARG A 267 4.81 11.74 12.74
C ARG A 267 6.01 12.66 12.58
N PHE A 268 6.09 13.38 11.47
CA PHE A 268 7.32 14.06 11.01
C PHE A 268 7.29 15.57 11.21
N GLN A 269 6.10 16.19 11.15
CA GLN A 269 5.91 17.64 11.18
C GLN A 269 4.69 18.01 12.04
N PRO A 270 4.72 17.79 13.37
CA PRO A 270 3.53 17.99 14.22
C PRO A 270 2.96 19.40 14.17
N ASP A 271 3.81 20.40 13.95
CA ASP A 271 3.43 21.82 13.84
C ASP A 271 2.56 22.12 12.60
N LEU A 272 2.60 21.27 11.57
CA LEU A 272 1.81 21.44 10.35
C LEU A 272 0.43 20.78 10.42
N VAL A 273 0.15 19.97 11.45
CA VAL A 273 -1.10 19.19 11.54
C VAL A 273 -2.34 20.08 11.52
N THR A 274 -2.36 21.12 12.36
CA THR A 274 -3.49 22.08 12.41
C THR A 274 -3.66 22.81 11.08
N ALA A 275 -2.56 23.21 10.43
CA ALA A 275 -2.63 23.88 9.13
C ALA A 275 -3.21 22.97 8.03
N VAL A 276 -2.89 21.67 8.05
CA VAL A 276 -3.45 20.68 7.12
C VAL A 276 -4.95 20.47 7.36
N ASP A 277 -5.38 20.40 8.62
CA ASP A 277 -6.80 20.30 8.98
C ASP A 277 -7.59 21.54 8.53
N ASP A 278 -7.07 22.73 8.80
CA ASP A 278 -7.68 24.00 8.37
C ASP A 278 -7.79 24.08 6.84
N LEU A 279 -6.75 23.66 6.12
CA LEU A 279 -6.77 23.60 4.65
C LEU A 279 -7.81 22.62 4.12
N ARG A 280 -7.95 21.45 4.75
CA ARG A 280 -8.97 20.47 4.37
C ARG A 280 -10.38 21.04 4.57
N LEU A 281 -10.63 21.71 5.69
CA LEU A 281 -11.92 22.34 5.96
C LEU A 281 -12.21 23.50 5.00
N ASP A 282 -11.22 24.36 4.73
CA ASP A 282 -11.35 25.49 3.80
C ASP A 282 -11.69 25.01 2.40
N ILE A 283 -10.95 24.04 1.85
CA ILE A 283 -11.19 23.56 0.48
C ILE A 283 -12.56 22.89 0.37
N LEU A 284 -12.97 22.10 1.36
CA LEU A 284 -14.30 21.47 1.38
C LEU A 284 -15.41 22.52 1.45
N LEU A 285 -15.25 23.55 2.28
CA LEU A 285 -16.22 24.64 2.39
C LEU A 285 -16.33 25.42 1.07
N ARG A 286 -15.20 25.71 0.42
CA ARG A 286 -15.16 26.39 -0.88
C ARG A 286 -15.78 25.54 -1.99
N MET A 287 -15.52 24.23 -2.02
CA MET A 287 -16.17 23.30 -2.95
C MET A 287 -17.69 23.23 -2.74
N LEU A 288 -18.15 23.23 -1.49
CA LEU A 288 -19.58 23.23 -1.14
C LEU A 288 -20.29 24.54 -1.56
N LYS A 289 -19.60 25.67 -1.41
CA LYS A 289 -20.09 27.00 -1.82
C LYS A 289 -19.98 27.26 -3.32
N SER A 290 -19.14 26.52 -4.03
CA SER A 290 -18.91 26.67 -5.48
C SER A 290 -20.22 26.57 -6.28
N PRO A 291 -20.44 27.38 -7.32
CA PRO A 291 -21.61 27.23 -8.19
C PRO A 291 -21.57 25.92 -9.01
N HIS A 292 -20.43 25.21 -9.05
CA HIS A 292 -20.26 23.99 -9.82
C HIS A 292 -20.82 22.77 -9.09
N PHE A 293 -21.82 22.12 -9.69
CA PHE A 293 -22.47 20.93 -9.14
C PHE A 293 -21.47 19.80 -8.82
N SER A 294 -20.48 19.58 -9.69
CA SER A 294 -19.44 18.57 -9.48
C SER A 294 -18.62 18.84 -8.21
N ALA A 295 -18.19 20.08 -8.00
CA ALA A 295 -17.44 20.48 -6.80
C ALA A 295 -18.25 20.22 -5.53
N LYS A 296 -19.53 20.60 -5.52
CA LYS A 296 -20.44 20.34 -4.39
C LYS A 296 -20.58 18.85 -4.09
N MET A 297 -20.82 18.04 -5.11
CA MET A 297 -21.00 16.58 -4.93
C MET A 297 -19.74 15.92 -4.38
N ASN A 298 -18.57 16.39 -4.80
CA ASN A 298 -17.30 15.89 -4.28
C ASN A 298 -17.14 16.24 -2.80
N SER A 299 -17.46 17.48 -2.38
CA SER A 299 -17.41 17.85 -0.96
C SER A 299 -18.41 17.08 -0.09
N LEU A 300 -19.59 16.74 -0.61
CA LEU A 300 -20.61 16.01 0.16
C LEU A 300 -20.27 14.54 0.42
N LYS A 301 -19.35 13.94 -0.35
CA LYS A 301 -18.90 12.56 -0.10
C LYS A 301 -17.94 12.45 1.08
N GLU A 302 -17.39 13.59 1.52
CA GLU A 302 -16.38 13.69 2.58
C GLU A 302 -16.96 14.02 3.96
N VAL A 303 -18.28 14.29 4.03
CA VAL A 303 -19.03 14.63 5.26
C VAL A 303 -19.99 13.49 5.58
#